data_AF-A0A9D7LC69-F1
#
_entry.id   AF-A0A9D7LC69-F1
#
_cell.length_a   1.000
_cell.length_b   1.000
_cell.length_c   1.000
_cell.angle_alpha   90.00
_cell.angle_beta   90.00
_cell.angle_gamma   90.00
#
_symmetry.space_group_name_H-M   'P 1'
#
loop_
_entity.id
_entity.type
_entity.pdbx_description
1 polymer ?
#
loop_
_entity_poly.entity_id
_entity_poly.type
_entity_poly.pdbx_seq_one_letter_code
_entity_poly.pdbx_strand_id
1 'polypeptide(L)'
;MNTDLAAQDAIDRLNKVGFANLSKLDKTLAACWLFDAGVNNTGFARYYAGKRGNLAFYAPLALRTIGARQLAGIAAEANAFFGPEGPSPDRDVRRGQLAALPEAARRAFTLLEERYVNAEEDVDDCLEAYLNRTLPPK
;
A
#
# COMPACT_ATOMS: atom_id res chain seq x y z
N MET A 1 -4.94 2.95 -20.92
CA MET A 1 -3.48 2.95 -20.67
C MET A 1 -3.18 1.73 -19.81
N ASN A 2 -2.07 1.01 -20.03
CA ASN A 2 -1.82 -0.21 -19.24
C ASN A 2 -1.37 0.18 -17.82
N THR A 3 -2.24 -0.07 -16.84
CA THR A 3 -2.03 0.23 -15.41
C THR A 3 -0.80 -0.47 -14.86
N ASP A 4 -0.58 -1.74 -15.22
CA ASP A 4 0.57 -2.54 -14.78
C ASP A 4 1.89 -1.90 -15.20
N LEU A 5 1.97 -1.43 -16.45
CA LEU A 5 3.18 -0.77 -16.96
C LEU A 5 3.44 0.54 -16.21
N ALA A 6 2.41 1.33 -15.92
CA ALA A 6 2.56 2.57 -15.18
C ALA A 6 2.99 2.34 -13.72
N ALA A 7 2.44 1.31 -13.07
CA ALA A 7 2.83 0.91 -11.72
C ALA A 7 4.27 0.36 -11.68
N GLN A 8 4.64 -0.48 -12.66
CA GLN A 8 5.99 -1.02 -12.77
C GLN A 8 7.03 0.09 -12.98
N ASP A 9 6.76 1.03 -13.90
CA ASP A 9 7.59 2.21 -14.13
C ASP A 9 7.80 3.03 -12.84
N ALA A 10 6.72 3.22 -12.06
CA ALA A 10 6.78 3.94 -10.79
C ALA A 10 7.64 3.21 -9.75
N ILE A 11 7.60 1.87 -9.71
CA ILE A 11 8.44 1.04 -8.84
C ILE A 11 9.90 1.06 -9.28
N ASP A 12 10.17 1.06 -10.58
CA ASP A 12 11.54 1.17 -11.09
C ASP A 12 12.15 2.54 -10.75
N ARG A 13 11.35 3.61 -10.88
CA ARG A 13 11.75 4.95 -10.40
C ARG A 13 11.96 4.95 -8.89
N LEU A 14 11.08 4.31 -8.11
CA LEU A 14 11.23 4.20 -6.65
C LEU A 14 12.59 3.58 -6.29
N ASN A 15 12.95 2.49 -6.95
CA ASN A 15 14.22 1.80 -6.72
C ASN A 15 15.43 2.64 -7.13
N LYS A 16 15.27 3.48 -8.16
CA LYS A 16 16.36 4.32 -8.69
C LYS A 16 16.62 5.58 -7.86
N VAL A 17 15.56 6.30 -7.45
CA VAL A 17 15.71 7.64 -6.84
C VAL A 17 15.22 7.73 -5.39
N GLY A 18 14.59 6.67 -4.88
CA GLY A 18 14.00 6.64 -3.54
C GLY A 18 12.69 7.43 -3.44
N PHE A 19 11.89 7.12 -2.41
CA PHE A 19 10.54 7.68 -2.25
C PHE A 19 10.51 9.21 -2.22
N ALA A 20 11.44 9.86 -1.52
CA ALA A 20 11.45 11.31 -1.37
C ALA A 20 11.45 12.06 -2.71
N ASN A 21 12.18 11.53 -3.70
CA ASN A 21 12.41 12.14 -5.01
C ASN A 21 11.37 11.74 -6.06
N LEU A 22 10.39 10.91 -5.71
CA LEU A 22 9.31 10.54 -6.63
C LEU A 22 8.30 11.67 -6.83
N SER A 23 7.74 11.73 -8.04
CA SER A 23 6.55 12.53 -8.33
C SER A 23 5.36 12.06 -7.48
N LYS A 24 4.35 12.92 -7.29
CA LYS A 24 3.13 12.53 -6.57
C LYS A 24 2.41 11.35 -7.24
N LEU A 25 2.44 11.32 -8.58
CA LEU A 25 1.86 10.23 -9.36
C LEU A 25 2.60 8.92 -9.07
N ASP A 26 3.94 8.89 -9.22
CA ASP A 26 4.72 7.67 -8.97
C ASP A 26 4.60 7.19 -7.52
N LYS A 27 4.58 8.09 -6.53
CA LYS A 27 4.34 7.74 -5.11
C LYS A 27 3.01 7.00 -4.94
N THR A 28 1.96 7.50 -5.61
CA THR A 28 0.62 6.93 -5.54
C THR A 28 0.58 5.55 -6.20
N LEU A 29 1.08 5.45 -7.44
CA LEU A 29 1.09 4.20 -8.20
C LEU A 29 1.89 3.11 -7.48
N ALA A 30 3.12 3.40 -7.07
CA ALA A 30 3.98 2.43 -6.41
C ALA A 30 3.41 1.97 -5.06
N ALA A 31 2.84 2.88 -4.27
CA ALA A 31 2.29 2.52 -2.97
C ALA A 31 1.02 1.66 -3.08
N CYS A 32 0.10 1.98 -4.00
CA CYS A 32 -1.09 1.17 -4.25
C CYS A 32 -0.72 -0.24 -4.71
N TRP A 33 0.15 -0.33 -5.73
CA TRP A 33 0.57 -1.61 -6.29
C TRP A 33 1.31 -2.49 -5.29
N LEU A 34 2.27 -1.92 -4.55
CA LEU A 34 3.03 -2.70 -3.55
C LEU A 34 2.16 -3.13 -2.37
N PHE A 35 1.15 -2.34 -2.01
CA PHE A 35 0.18 -2.70 -1.00
C PHE A 35 -0.69 -3.87 -1.47
N ASP A 36 -1.36 -3.74 -2.61
CA ASP A 36 -2.23 -4.81 -3.15
C ASP A 36 -1.45 -6.11 -3.36
N ALA A 37 -0.38 -6.06 -4.15
CA ALA A 37 0.46 -7.22 -4.42
C ALA A 37 1.14 -7.79 -3.16
N GLY A 38 1.22 -7.02 -2.09
CA GLY A 38 1.73 -7.46 -0.80
C GLY A 38 0.68 -8.18 0.04
N VAL A 39 -0.44 -7.52 0.28
CA VAL A 39 -1.53 -8.01 1.12
C VAL A 39 -2.25 -9.17 0.44
N ASN A 40 -2.67 -9.00 -0.82
CA ASN A 40 -3.44 -10.01 -1.57
C ASN A 40 -2.66 -11.32 -1.73
N ASN A 41 -1.35 -11.25 -1.98
CA ASN A 41 -0.53 -12.45 -2.20
C ASN A 41 -0.01 -13.11 -0.92
N THR A 42 0.16 -12.35 0.17
CA THR A 42 0.95 -12.83 1.32
C THR A 42 0.38 -12.55 2.71
N GLY A 43 -0.63 -11.68 2.81
CA GLY A 43 -1.21 -11.17 4.07
C GLY A 43 -0.42 -9.99 4.68
N PHE A 44 -1.03 -9.29 5.64
CA PHE A 44 -0.47 -8.11 6.30
C PHE A 44 0.86 -8.40 7.00
N ALA A 45 0.95 -9.52 7.72
CA ALA A 45 2.16 -9.84 8.47
C ALA A 45 3.39 -9.98 7.56
N ARG A 46 3.24 -10.65 6.40
CA ARG A 46 4.34 -10.79 5.43
C ARG A 46 4.56 -9.53 4.62
N TYR A 47 3.50 -8.79 4.30
CA TYR A 47 3.59 -7.47 3.68
C TYR A 47 4.47 -6.52 4.52
N TYR A 48 4.18 -6.38 5.81
CA TYR A 48 4.96 -5.53 6.73
C TYR A 48 6.39 -6.04 6.94
N ALA A 49 6.63 -7.35 6.99
CA ALA A 49 7.98 -7.89 7.11
C ALA A 49 8.84 -7.72 5.84
N GLY A 50 8.19 -7.56 4.68
CA GLY A 50 8.79 -7.52 3.36
C GLY A 50 9.20 -6.11 2.89
N LYS A 51 9.89 -6.05 1.75
CA LYS A 51 10.25 -4.79 1.07
C LYS A 51 9.02 -4.03 0.55
N ARG A 52 7.94 -4.74 0.20
CA ARG A 52 6.66 -4.14 -0.23
C ARG A 52 6.08 -3.22 0.85
N GLY A 53 6.29 -3.54 2.13
CA GLY A 53 5.90 -2.72 3.26
C GLY A 53 6.70 -1.41 3.44
N ASN A 54 7.74 -1.14 2.63
CA ASN A 54 8.52 0.09 2.76
C ASN A 54 7.68 1.35 2.49
N LEU A 55 6.59 1.23 1.73
CA LEU A 55 5.64 2.31 1.49
C LEU A 55 4.35 2.20 2.31
N ALA A 56 4.30 1.31 3.32
CA ALA A 56 3.08 1.06 4.08
C ALA A 56 2.54 2.32 4.76
N PHE A 57 3.42 3.19 5.29
CA PHE A 57 3.02 4.47 5.88
C PHE A 57 2.25 5.38 4.90
N TYR A 58 2.49 5.25 3.60
CA TYR A 58 1.86 6.07 2.55
C TYR A 58 0.64 5.39 1.90
N ALA A 59 0.50 4.07 2.02
CA ALA A 59 -0.55 3.30 1.36
C ALA A 59 -1.97 3.84 1.59
N PRO A 60 -2.39 4.23 2.82
CA PRO A 60 -3.75 4.76 3.04
C PRO A 60 -4.04 6.03 2.24
N LEU A 61 -3.05 6.92 2.11
CA LEU A 61 -3.18 8.15 1.33
C LEU A 61 -3.23 7.85 -0.17
N ALA A 62 -2.39 6.92 -0.63
CA ALA A 62 -2.35 6.51 -2.04
C ALA A 62 -3.69 5.88 -2.47
N LEU A 63 -4.21 4.92 -1.70
CA LEU A 63 -5.50 4.26 -1.96
C LEU A 63 -6.65 5.27 -1.99
N ARG A 64 -6.68 6.20 -1.02
CA ARG A 64 -7.68 7.27 -1.01
C ARG A 64 -7.56 8.19 -2.22
N THR A 65 -6.34 8.44 -2.68
CA THR A 65 -6.08 9.29 -3.86
C THR A 65 -6.67 8.67 -5.11
N ILE A 66 -6.54 7.35 -5.29
CA ILE A 66 -7.09 6.68 -6.49
C ILE A 66 -8.62 6.50 -6.41
N GLY A 67 -9.18 6.53 -5.20
CA GLY A 67 -10.63 6.41 -4.98
C GLY A 67 -11.03 5.16 -4.20
N ALA A 68 -10.08 4.28 -3.87
CA ALA A 68 -10.28 3.07 -3.08
C ALA A 68 -10.40 3.42 -1.58
N ARG A 69 -11.59 3.87 -1.16
CA ARG A 69 -11.84 4.39 0.19
C ARG A 69 -11.96 3.28 1.23
N GLN A 70 -12.60 2.17 0.90
CA GLN A 70 -12.68 0.99 1.77
C GLN A 70 -11.29 0.41 2.01
N LEU A 71 -10.51 0.20 0.94
CA LEU A 71 -9.14 -0.30 1.05
C LEU A 71 -8.23 0.68 1.80
N ALA A 72 -8.38 1.98 1.58
CA ALA A 72 -7.67 2.99 2.35
C ALA A 72 -7.98 2.92 3.86
N GLY A 73 -9.24 2.63 4.22
CA GLY A 73 -9.65 2.40 5.60
C GLY A 73 -8.96 1.19 6.21
N ILE A 74 -8.97 0.06 5.51
CA ILE A 74 -8.30 -1.18 5.93
C ILE A 74 -6.79 -0.92 6.14
N ALA A 75 -6.13 -0.27 5.18
CA ALA A 75 -4.72 0.06 5.28
C ALA A 75 -4.42 0.98 6.48
N ALA A 76 -5.29 1.96 6.75
CA ALA A 76 -5.13 2.87 7.89
C ALA A 76 -5.29 2.15 9.22
N GLU A 77 -6.29 1.28 9.34
CA GLU A 77 -6.51 0.45 10.53
C GLU A 77 -5.33 -0.49 10.79
N ALA A 78 -4.81 -1.12 9.74
CA ALA A 78 -3.63 -1.98 9.85
C ALA A 78 -2.38 -1.20 10.30
N ASN A 79 -2.18 0.02 9.79
CA ASN A 79 -1.05 0.88 10.16
C ASN A 79 -1.15 1.40 11.60
N ALA A 80 -2.36 1.59 12.14
CA ALA A 80 -2.56 2.12 13.48
C ALA A 80 -1.95 1.23 14.59
N PHE A 81 -1.78 -0.07 14.34
CA PHE A 81 -1.11 -0.98 15.27
C PHE A 81 0.36 -0.62 15.53
N PHE A 82 1.00 0.13 14.63
CA PHE A 82 2.39 0.58 14.77
C PHE A 82 2.52 1.88 15.57
N GLY A 83 1.40 2.45 16.04
CA GLY A 83 1.35 3.73 16.76
C GLY A 83 0.99 4.91 15.86
N PRO A 84 0.98 6.15 16.40
CA PRO A 84 0.49 7.34 15.69
C PRO A 84 1.31 7.68 14.43
N GLU A 85 2.61 7.36 14.44
CA GLU A 85 3.49 7.56 13.28
C GLU A 85 3.36 6.46 12.22
N GLY A 86 2.63 5.38 12.52
CA GLY A 86 2.49 4.23 11.66
C GLY A 86 3.77 3.39 11.53
N PRO A 87 3.81 2.45 10.56
CA PRO A 87 4.96 1.59 10.34
C PRO A 87 6.15 2.37 9.77
N SER A 88 7.35 2.10 10.28
CA SER A 88 8.57 2.73 9.77
C SER A 88 8.78 2.40 8.28
N PRO A 89 9.25 3.35 7.44
CA PRO A 89 9.67 3.05 6.08
C PRO A 89 10.93 2.16 6.05
N ASP A 90 11.76 2.24 7.10
CA ASP A 90 12.91 1.36 7.28
C ASP A 90 12.45 -0.06 7.62
N ARG A 91 12.92 -1.03 6.83
CA ARG A 91 12.48 -2.42 6.95
C ARG A 91 12.90 -3.06 8.27
N ASP A 92 14.11 -2.82 8.74
CA ASP A 92 14.62 -3.50 9.93
C ASP A 92 13.97 -2.92 11.19
N VAL A 93 13.78 -1.60 11.23
CA VAL A 93 12.98 -0.93 12.27
C VAL A 93 11.55 -1.47 12.27
N ARG A 94 10.89 -1.53 11.09
CA ARG A 94 9.51 -2.02 10.97
C ARG A 94 9.36 -3.49 11.37
N ARG A 95 10.36 -4.34 11.09
CA ARG A 95 10.36 -5.73 11.56
C ARG A 95 10.43 -5.81 13.08
N GLY A 96 11.19 -4.93 13.73
CA GLY A 96 11.19 -4.77 15.18
C GLY A 96 9.81 -4.36 15.71
N GLN A 97 9.18 -3.35 15.09
CA GLN A 97 7.81 -2.94 15.44
C GLN A 97 6.81 -4.08 15.28
N LEU A 98 6.86 -4.80 14.15
CA LEU A 98 5.99 -5.95 13.85
C LEU A 98 6.16 -7.08 14.87
N ALA A 99 7.40 -7.37 15.28
CA ALA A 99 7.67 -8.39 16.28
C ALA A 99 7.15 -8.01 17.68
N ALA A 100 7.13 -6.72 18.00
CA ALA A 100 6.63 -6.18 19.26
C ALA A 100 5.10 -6.04 19.30
N LEU A 101 4.39 -6.22 18.18
CA LEU A 101 2.93 -6.11 18.17
C LEU A 101 2.28 -7.16 19.08
N PRO A 102 1.23 -6.78 19.84
CA PRO A 102 0.50 -7.72 20.67
C PRO A 102 -0.20 -8.79 19.82
N GLU A 103 -0.50 -9.93 20.42
CA GLU A 103 -1.22 -11.02 19.75
C GLU A 103 -2.58 -10.56 19.18
N ALA A 104 -3.24 -9.61 19.86
CA ALA A 104 -4.47 -8.98 19.38
C ALA A 104 -4.32 -8.31 18.00
N ALA A 105 -3.17 -7.69 17.71
CA ALA A 105 -2.90 -7.11 16.39
C ALA A 105 -2.78 -8.20 15.31
N ARG A 106 -2.21 -9.36 15.64
CA ARG A 106 -2.11 -10.49 14.70
C ARG A 106 -3.49 -11.05 14.36
N ARG A 107 -4.38 -11.18 15.33
CA ARG A 107 -5.79 -11.56 15.09
C ARG A 107 -6.52 -10.51 14.26
N ALA A 108 -6.28 -9.23 14.53
CA ALA A 108 -6.86 -8.15 13.75
C ALA A 108 -6.39 -8.16 12.28
N PHE A 109 -5.14 -8.50 12.01
CA PHE A 109 -4.64 -8.66 10.64
C PHE A 109 -5.41 -9.72 9.85
N THR A 110 -5.77 -10.85 10.46
CA THR A 110 -6.60 -11.87 9.80
C THR A 110 -7.98 -11.32 9.44
N LEU A 111 -8.63 -10.59 10.35
CA LEU A 111 -9.93 -9.96 10.07
C LEU A 111 -9.83 -8.86 9.00
N LEU A 112 -8.72 -8.13 8.97
CA LEU A 112 -8.46 -7.12 7.94
C LEU A 112 -8.17 -7.75 6.58
N GLU A 113 -7.50 -8.90 6.53
CA GLU A 113 -7.31 -9.70 5.31
C GLU A 113 -8.67 -10.20 4.77
N GLU A 114 -9.54 -10.71 5.64
CA GLU A 114 -10.90 -11.10 5.25
C GLU A 114 -11.69 -9.91 4.69
N ARG A 115 -11.60 -8.74 5.33
CA ARG A 115 -12.24 -7.51 4.82
C ARG A 115 -11.63 -7.04 3.51
N TYR A 116 -10.32 -7.23 3.32
CA TYR A 116 -9.63 -6.89 2.08
C TYR A 116 -10.15 -7.73 0.91
N VAL A 117 -10.22 -9.05 1.10
CA VAL A 117 -10.69 -10.00 0.08
C VAL A 117 -12.16 -9.78 -0.27
N ASN A 118 -12.98 -9.35 0.69
CA ASN A 118 -14.41 -9.09 0.49
C ASN A 118 -14.73 -7.63 0.12
N ALA A 119 -13.72 -6.78 -0.08
CA ALA A 119 -13.96 -5.40 -0.49
C ALA A 119 -14.56 -5.37 -1.91
N GLU A 120 -15.51 -4.45 -2.14
CA GLU A 120 -16.08 -4.23 -3.48
C GLU A 120 -15.12 -3.45 -4.40
N GLU A 121 -14.12 -2.80 -3.80
CA GLU A 121 -13.13 -2.00 -4.51
C GLU A 121 -11.97 -2.87 -4.99
N ASP A 122 -11.64 -2.76 -6.27
CA ASP A 122 -10.44 -3.35 -6.85
C ASP A 122 -9.38 -2.26 -7.10
N VAL A 123 -8.12 -2.56 -6.77
CA VAL A 123 -7.02 -1.58 -6.88
C VAL A 123 -6.69 -1.26 -8.33
N ASP A 124 -6.74 -2.24 -9.22
CA ASP A 124 -6.43 -2.06 -10.63
C ASP A 124 -7.50 -1.22 -11.32
N ASP A 125 -8.78 -1.50 -11.06
CA ASP A 125 -9.92 -0.69 -11.54
C ASP A 125 -9.82 0.77 -11.06
N CYS A 126 -9.51 0.96 -9.76
CA CYS A 126 -9.35 2.29 -9.19
C CYS A 126 -8.14 3.04 -9.78
N LEU A 127 -7.03 2.34 -10.03
CA LEU A 127 -5.84 2.90 -10.65
C LEU A 127 -6.10 3.28 -12.11
N GLU A 128 -6.79 2.45 -12.88
CA GLU A 128 -7.15 2.75 -14.26
C GLU A 128 -8.03 4.01 -14.32
N ALA A 129 -9.09 4.07 -13.50
CA ALA A 129 -9.96 5.24 -13.41
C ALA A 129 -9.17 6.50 -13.00
N TYR A 130 -8.25 6.38 -12.04
CA TYR A 130 -7.36 7.46 -11.60
C TYR A 130 -6.44 7.96 -12.71
N LEU A 131 -5.87 7.05 -13.48
CA LEU A 131 -4.95 7.35 -14.55
C LEU A 131 -5.67 8.03 -15.72
N ASN A 132 -6.85 7.54 -16.10
CA ASN A 132 -7.67 8.11 -17.17
C ASN A 132 -8.14 9.55 -16.86
N ARG A 133 -8.32 9.91 -15.58
CA ARG A 133 -8.66 11.30 -15.19
C ARG A 133 -7.45 12.22 -15.03
N THR A 134 -6.25 11.65 -14.82
CA THR A 134 -5.06 12.42 -14.44
C THR A 134 -4.12 12.67 -15.63
N LEU A 135 -4.11 11.77 -16.60
CA LEU A 135 -3.34 11.94 -17.83
C LEU A 135 -4.28 12.31 -18.98
N PRO A 136 -3.90 13.25 -19.86
CA PRO A 136 -4.70 13.58 -21.03
C PRO A 136 -4.87 12.34 -21.92
N PRO A 137 -6.01 12.20 -22.61
CA PRO A 137 -6.15 11.17 -23.64
C PRO A 137 -5.03 11.35 -24.67
N LYS A 138 -4.41 10.23 -25.06
CA LYS A 138 -3.45 10.21 -26.17
C LYS A 138 -4.15 10.45 -27.50
#